data_AF-A0A6G3YWE3-F1
#
_entry.id   AF-A0A6G3YWE3-F1
#
_cell.length_a   1.000
_cell.length_b   1.000
_cell.length_c   1.000
_cell.angle_alpha   90.00
_cell.angle_beta   90.00
_cell.angle_gamma   90.00
#
_symmetry.space_group_name_H-M   'P 1'
#
loop_
_entity.id
_entity.type
_entity.pdbx_description
1 polymer ?
#
loop_
_entity_poly.entity_id
_entity_poly.type
_entity_poly.pdbx_seq_one_letter_code
_entity_poly.pdbx_strand_id
1 'polypeptide(L)'
;MSSQLSEIPAVERLANIWSARYLPDLSALPISNDPAVRQQLREAASGGSRTQTAHKLNEKLVEEKCVLAAIRTKELLAHYKVLDLAEAWRLAKFASRIYLTLLEVYQEPSSIVAMPSKGRLWETYGDTSLATWGMPPIEKLADALEPLFLEFQEKYLRSQDRYFLNFITTQINSSNALLREQLTPVERVLMNPYLKFVEEQVALPWQRVCAAAAKHSPDSPIFMMVEQNMPIVSEISTEVYYQLCELFPNYSSRRGRLNHPEIKHSSLRDLDMLQAYLWLCTLEKSLDFVEQELLSIYMMGSGSLEISWRITTKANELLMDKILEQLEFHQKSLLEPYVKGMIEAFPSQ
;
A
#
# COMPACT_ATOMS: atom_id res chain seq x y z
N MET A 1 12.25 -2.29 7.89
CA MET A 1 13.29 -2.85 7.03
C MET A 1 14.55 -2.73 7.84
N SER A 2 14.99 -3.80 8.52
CA SER A 2 16.19 -3.75 9.35
C SER A 2 17.33 -3.01 8.63
N SER A 3 17.98 -2.09 9.33
CA SER A 3 19.13 -1.30 8.86
C SER A 3 20.28 -2.16 8.31
N GLN A 4 20.29 -3.47 8.58
CA GLN A 4 21.25 -4.42 8.02
C GLN A 4 20.94 -4.85 6.58
N LEU A 5 19.67 -4.86 6.18
CA LEU A 5 19.28 -5.22 4.81
C LEU A 5 19.43 -4.04 3.84
N SER A 6 19.30 -2.80 4.33
CA SER A 6 19.40 -1.59 3.51
C SER A 6 20.77 -1.37 2.88
N GLU A 7 21.83 -1.97 3.44
CA GLU A 7 23.20 -1.86 2.90
C GLU A 7 23.46 -2.83 1.73
N ILE A 8 22.53 -3.75 1.46
CA ILE A 8 22.66 -4.70 0.35
C ILE A 8 22.25 -3.99 -0.95
N PRO A 9 23.11 -3.90 -1.98
CA PRO A 9 22.83 -3.10 -3.17
C PRO A 9 21.51 -3.44 -3.89
N ALA A 10 21.14 -4.73 -3.91
CA ALA A 10 19.87 -5.16 -4.49
C ALA A 10 18.66 -4.59 -3.71
N VAL A 11 18.74 -4.57 -2.38
CA VAL A 11 17.68 -4.03 -1.52
C VAL A 11 17.61 -2.52 -1.62
N GLU A 12 18.76 -1.84 -1.62
CA GLU A 12 18.85 -0.38 -1.76
C GLU A 12 18.18 0.08 -3.06
N ARG A 13 18.50 -0.55 -4.20
CA ARG A 13 17.89 -0.20 -5.48
C ARG A 13 16.37 -0.40 -5.49
N LEU A 14 15.89 -1.53 -4.95
CA LEU A 14 14.46 -1.79 -4.86
C LEU A 14 13.75 -0.83 -3.90
N ALA A 15 14.36 -0.49 -2.77
CA ALA A 15 13.83 0.49 -1.82
C ALA A 15 13.71 1.88 -2.47
N ASN A 16 14.74 2.29 -3.22
CA ASN A 16 14.73 3.54 -3.97
C ASN A 16 13.60 3.58 -5.02
N ILE A 17 13.44 2.51 -5.80
CA ILE A 17 12.33 2.40 -6.78
C ILE A 17 10.98 2.44 -6.07
N TRP A 18 10.82 1.67 -4.98
CA TRP A 18 9.58 1.61 -4.24
C TRP A 18 9.21 2.94 -3.58
N SER A 19 10.21 3.73 -3.18
CA SER A 19 10.02 5.03 -2.54
C SER A 19 9.25 6.03 -3.40
N ALA A 20 9.35 5.92 -4.74
CA ALA A 20 8.65 6.78 -5.69
C ALA A 20 7.12 6.67 -5.57
N ARG A 21 6.60 5.55 -5.03
CA ARG A 21 5.16 5.33 -4.81
C ARG A 21 4.58 6.23 -3.72
N TYR A 22 5.42 6.83 -2.87
CA TYR A 22 5.00 7.68 -1.76
C TYR A 22 5.21 9.17 -2.06
N LEU A 23 5.38 9.55 -3.32
CA LEU A 23 5.34 10.96 -3.69
C LEU A 23 3.92 11.52 -3.50
N PRO A 24 3.76 12.75 -2.97
CA PRO A 24 2.45 13.39 -2.86
C PRO A 24 1.75 13.52 -4.22
N ASP A 25 0.51 13.03 -4.30
CA ASP A 25 -0.33 13.22 -5.48
C ASP A 25 -1.05 14.58 -5.40
N LEU A 26 -0.70 15.48 -6.32
CA LEU A 26 -1.30 16.82 -6.39
C LEU A 26 -2.54 16.89 -7.27
N SER A 27 -2.93 15.81 -7.94
CA SER A 27 -4.12 15.78 -8.81
C SER A 27 -5.41 16.09 -8.04
N ALA A 28 -5.40 15.87 -6.72
CA ALA A 28 -6.50 16.17 -5.81
C ALA A 28 -6.67 17.67 -5.50
N LEU A 29 -5.71 18.53 -5.86
CA LEU A 29 -5.79 19.97 -5.62
C LEU A 29 -6.40 20.71 -6.82
N PRO A 30 -7.39 21.59 -6.61
CA PRO A 30 -7.96 22.39 -7.69
C PRO A 30 -6.88 23.31 -8.28
N ILE A 31 -6.68 23.22 -9.61
CA ILE A 31 -5.69 23.97 -10.40
C ILE A 31 -4.35 24.05 -9.63
N SER A 32 -3.62 22.95 -9.63
CA SER A 32 -2.31 22.83 -8.99
C SER A 32 -1.27 23.91 -9.42
N ASN A 33 -1.58 24.66 -10.48
CA ASN A 33 -0.86 25.83 -10.95
C ASN A 33 -1.24 27.18 -10.31
N ASP A 34 -2.29 27.25 -9.51
CA ASP A 34 -2.70 28.47 -8.83
C ASP A 34 -1.63 28.89 -7.80
N PRO A 35 -1.05 30.11 -7.91
CA PRO A 35 -0.10 30.64 -6.94
C PRO A 35 -0.58 30.57 -5.48
N ALA A 36 -1.88 30.73 -5.23
CA ALA A 36 -2.46 30.66 -3.90
C ALA A 36 -2.41 29.23 -3.33
N VAL A 37 -2.75 28.23 -4.14
CA VAL A 37 -2.69 26.81 -3.75
C VAL A 37 -1.25 26.39 -3.47
N ARG A 38 -0.30 26.86 -4.28
CA ARG A 38 1.14 26.62 -4.07
C ARG A 38 1.65 27.22 -2.77
N GLN A 39 1.18 28.42 -2.42
CA GLN A 39 1.54 29.06 -1.16
C GLN A 39 0.97 28.29 0.03
N GLN A 40 -0.30 27.88 -0.03
CA GLN A 40 -0.92 27.05 1.01
C GLN A 40 -0.19 25.71 1.20
N LEU A 41 0.22 25.06 0.11
CA LEU A 41 0.95 23.80 0.18
C LEU A 41 2.33 23.98 0.83
N ARG A 42 3.03 25.07 0.49
CA ARG A 42 4.31 25.43 1.12
C ARG A 42 4.16 25.71 2.61
N GLU A 43 3.13 26.47 2.99
CA GLU A 43 2.82 26.76 4.38
C GLU A 43 2.47 25.48 5.14
N ALA A 44 1.64 24.61 4.56
CA ALA A 44 1.26 23.32 5.14
C ALA A 44 2.45 22.37 5.30
N ALA A 45 3.44 22.43 4.39
CA ALA A 45 4.66 21.63 4.46
C ALA A 45 5.68 22.13 5.51
N SER A 46 5.48 23.33 6.07
CA SER A 46 6.38 23.85 7.12
C SER A 46 6.29 23.02 8.40
N GLY A 47 7.39 22.99 9.18
CA GLY A 47 7.43 22.25 10.44
C GLY A 47 6.31 22.64 11.41
N GLY A 48 6.03 23.95 11.56
CA GLY A 48 4.96 24.44 12.43
C GLY A 48 3.57 23.95 12.01
N SER A 49 3.26 24.00 10.71
CA SER A 49 1.97 23.51 10.19
C SER A 49 1.85 21.98 10.26
N ARG A 50 2.96 21.25 10.13
CA ARG A 50 3.00 19.80 10.34
C ARG A 50 2.73 19.44 11.80
N THR A 51 3.35 20.14 12.75
CA THR A 51 3.03 20.00 14.18
C THR A 51 1.56 20.32 14.45
N GLN A 52 1.00 21.36 13.82
CA GLN A 52 -0.43 21.68 13.95
C GLN A 52 -1.32 20.57 13.39
N THR A 53 -0.96 19.98 12.25
CA THR A 53 -1.66 18.85 11.64
C THR A 53 -1.59 17.61 12.53
N ALA A 54 -0.42 17.32 13.11
CA ALA A 54 -0.27 16.22 14.07
C ALA A 54 -1.08 16.46 15.36
N HIS A 55 -1.07 17.67 15.90
CA HIS A 55 -1.88 18.04 17.06
C HIS A 55 -3.39 17.97 16.78
N LYS A 56 -3.81 18.31 15.55
CA LYS A 56 -5.19 18.15 15.09
C LYS A 56 -5.59 16.67 15.09
N LEU A 57 -4.69 15.78 14.70
CA LEU A 57 -4.81 14.32 14.82
C LEU A 57 -4.28 13.82 16.18
N ASN A 58 -4.69 14.43 17.30
CA ASN A 58 -4.23 14.02 18.62
C ASN A 58 -4.61 12.57 18.98
N GLU A 59 -3.97 12.05 20.03
CA GLU A 59 -4.17 10.70 20.58
C GLU A 59 -5.64 10.31 20.70
N LYS A 60 -6.45 11.15 21.36
CA LYS A 60 -7.87 10.88 21.55
C LYS A 60 -8.61 10.71 20.22
N LEU A 61 -8.39 11.60 19.26
CA LEU A 61 -9.05 11.51 17.95
C LEU A 61 -8.60 10.26 17.19
N VAL A 62 -7.30 9.96 17.20
CA VAL A 62 -6.73 8.77 16.54
C VAL A 62 -7.33 7.50 17.12
N GLU A 63 -7.40 7.37 18.45
CA GLU A 63 -8.03 6.24 19.11
C GLU A 63 -9.51 6.12 18.75
N GLU A 64 -10.28 7.21 18.81
CA GLU A 64 -11.69 7.24 18.44
C GLU A 64 -11.92 6.76 17.00
N LYS A 65 -11.10 7.24 16.04
CA LYS A 65 -11.21 6.83 14.64
C LYS A 65 -10.81 5.36 14.45
N CYS A 66 -9.78 4.87 15.13
CA CYS A 66 -9.36 3.47 15.05
C CYS A 66 -10.41 2.51 15.65
N VAL A 67 -11.06 2.90 16.75
CA VAL A 67 -12.17 2.13 17.34
C VAL A 67 -13.37 2.11 16.41
N LEU A 68 -13.75 3.26 15.83
CA LEU A 68 -14.83 3.32 14.85
C LEU A 68 -14.53 2.47 13.61
N ALA A 69 -13.29 2.49 13.11
CA ALA A 69 -12.83 1.65 12.03
C ALA A 69 -12.97 0.15 12.38
N ALA A 70 -12.53 -0.26 13.57
CA ALA A 70 -12.64 -1.66 14.00
C ALA A 70 -14.10 -2.13 14.12
N ILE A 71 -15.01 -1.28 14.61
CA ILE A 71 -16.45 -1.58 14.66
C ILE A 71 -17.00 -1.77 13.24
N ARG A 72 -16.73 -0.84 12.32
CA ARG A 72 -17.16 -0.93 10.91
C ARG A 72 -16.63 -2.20 10.23
N THR A 73 -15.36 -2.52 10.46
CA THR A 73 -14.75 -3.76 9.94
C THR A 73 -15.44 -5.00 10.51
N LYS A 74 -15.71 -5.03 11.81
CA LYS A 74 -16.40 -6.15 12.47
C LYS A 74 -17.81 -6.34 11.92
N GLU A 75 -18.57 -5.27 11.70
CA GLU A 75 -19.90 -5.33 11.09
C GLU A 75 -19.84 -5.86 9.65
N LEU A 76 -18.87 -5.40 8.88
CA LEU A 76 -18.66 -5.81 7.51
C LEU A 76 -18.30 -7.31 7.41
N LEU A 77 -17.48 -7.79 8.33
CA LEU A 77 -17.00 -9.17 8.38
C LEU A 77 -17.81 -10.08 9.32
N ALA A 78 -18.98 -9.62 9.79
CA ALA A 78 -19.77 -10.31 10.82
C ALA A 78 -20.12 -11.78 10.47
N HIS A 79 -20.22 -12.11 9.17
CA HIS A 79 -20.54 -13.45 8.69
C HIS A 79 -19.49 -14.51 9.06
N TYR A 80 -18.22 -14.11 9.23
CA TYR A 80 -17.13 -15.05 9.46
C TYR A 80 -16.79 -15.28 10.94
N LYS A 81 -17.53 -14.66 11.88
CA LYS A 81 -17.24 -14.71 13.34
C LYS A 81 -15.76 -14.47 13.68
N VAL A 82 -15.12 -13.62 12.88
CA VAL A 82 -13.67 -13.40 12.80
C VAL A 82 -13.07 -13.09 14.15
N LEU A 83 -13.64 -12.09 14.84
CA LEU A 83 -13.11 -11.62 16.11
C LEU A 83 -14.25 -11.26 17.06
N ASP A 84 -14.04 -11.52 18.35
CA ASP A 84 -14.90 -10.96 19.38
C ASP A 84 -14.67 -9.44 19.51
N LEU A 85 -15.51 -8.78 20.31
CA LEU A 85 -15.43 -7.33 20.50
C LEU A 85 -14.15 -6.92 21.24
N ALA A 86 -13.64 -7.76 22.15
CA ALA A 86 -12.46 -7.45 22.94
C ALA A 86 -11.20 -7.47 22.06
N GLU A 87 -11.11 -8.45 21.15
CA GLU A 87 -10.01 -8.54 20.20
C GLU A 87 -10.06 -7.42 19.16
N ALA A 88 -11.25 -7.10 18.61
CA ALA A 88 -11.41 -5.92 17.76
C ALA A 88 -10.95 -4.62 18.46
N TRP A 89 -11.24 -4.47 19.76
CA TRP A 89 -10.76 -3.34 20.57
C TRP A 89 -9.25 -3.34 20.77
N ARG A 90 -8.63 -4.50 21.00
CA ARG A 90 -7.17 -4.62 21.11
C ARG A 90 -6.49 -4.23 19.80
N LEU A 91 -7.03 -4.66 18.67
CA LEU A 91 -6.52 -4.29 17.35
C LEU A 91 -6.75 -2.81 17.02
N ALA A 92 -7.83 -2.22 17.49
CA ALA A 92 -8.03 -0.75 17.44
C ALA A 92 -6.93 0.01 18.19
N LYS A 93 -6.62 -0.40 19.42
CA LYS A 93 -5.53 0.19 20.22
C LYS A 93 -4.15 -0.05 19.61
N PHE A 94 -3.96 -1.18 18.96
CA PHE A 94 -2.73 -1.47 18.28
C PHE A 94 -2.57 -0.56 17.04
N ALA A 95 -3.62 -0.44 16.22
CA ALA A 95 -3.62 0.48 15.08
C ALA A 95 -3.41 1.93 15.50
N SER A 96 -4.00 2.39 16.62
CA SER A 96 -3.78 3.76 17.10
C SER A 96 -2.31 4.03 17.41
N ARG A 97 -1.59 3.07 18.02
CA ARG A 97 -0.13 3.18 18.24
C ARG A 97 0.65 3.39 16.93
N ILE A 98 0.30 2.66 15.87
CA ILE A 98 0.92 2.84 14.54
C ILE A 98 0.74 4.27 14.06
N TYR A 99 -0.48 4.81 14.13
CA TYR A 99 -0.73 6.18 13.68
C TYR A 99 -0.07 7.23 14.57
N LEU A 100 0.03 7.00 15.88
CA LEU A 100 0.70 7.94 16.78
C LEU A 100 2.20 8.00 16.48
N THR A 101 2.85 6.84 16.30
CA THR A 101 4.25 6.80 15.86
C THR A 101 4.44 7.39 14.46
N LEU A 102 3.49 7.20 13.55
CA LEU A 102 3.51 7.84 12.23
C LEU A 102 3.48 9.38 12.35
N LEU A 103 2.64 9.91 13.24
CA LEU A 103 2.52 11.35 13.48
C LEU A 103 3.79 11.94 14.12
N GLU A 104 4.46 11.19 14.98
CA GLU A 104 5.77 11.56 15.52
C GLU A 104 6.80 11.76 14.40
N VAL A 105 6.87 10.85 13.44
CA VAL A 105 7.77 10.98 12.28
C VAL A 105 7.32 12.11 11.35
N TYR A 106 6.01 12.27 11.13
CA TYR A 106 5.46 13.32 10.26
C TYR A 106 5.81 14.73 10.73
N GLN A 107 5.75 14.97 12.05
CA GLN A 107 6.01 16.29 12.65
C GLN A 107 7.50 16.59 12.84
N GLU A 108 8.40 15.63 12.64
CA GLU A 108 9.83 15.91 12.74
C GLU A 108 10.22 17.01 11.75
N PRO A 109 11.09 17.95 12.18
CA PRO A 109 11.61 18.95 11.28
C PRO A 109 12.49 18.26 10.24
N SER A 110 11.92 17.94 9.09
CA SER A 110 12.71 17.63 7.91
C SER A 110 13.50 18.88 7.55
N SER A 111 14.80 18.74 7.30
CA SER A 111 15.58 19.75 6.62
C SER A 111 14.95 19.95 5.24
N ILE A 112 13.95 20.84 5.14
CA ILE A 112 13.46 21.32 3.86
C ILE A 112 14.70 21.93 3.21
N VAL A 113 15.30 21.22 2.25
CA VAL A 113 16.29 21.82 1.36
C VAL A 113 15.60 23.06 0.83
N ALA A 114 16.14 24.24 1.17
CA ALA A 114 15.51 25.53 0.91
C ALA A 114 14.82 25.50 -0.45
N MET A 115 13.49 25.45 -0.44
CA MET A 115 12.69 25.28 -1.65
C MET A 115 13.16 26.36 -2.64
N PRO A 116 13.68 26.00 -3.83
CA PRO A 116 14.27 26.97 -4.72
C PRO A 116 13.26 28.09 -4.96
N SER A 117 13.65 29.30 -4.62
CA SER A 117 12.82 30.48 -4.82
C SER A 117 12.62 30.68 -6.32
N LYS A 118 11.35 30.58 -6.72
CA LYS A 118 10.77 30.87 -8.04
C LYS A 118 11.04 29.86 -9.17
N GLY A 119 9.96 29.47 -9.82
CA GLY A 119 9.95 28.97 -11.21
C GLY A 119 10.03 27.46 -11.40
N ARG A 120 11.07 26.80 -10.88
CA ARG A 120 11.46 25.48 -11.45
C ARG A 120 10.73 24.26 -10.92
N LEU A 121 10.13 24.31 -9.73
CA LEU A 121 9.42 23.15 -9.17
C LEU A 121 8.28 22.64 -10.05
N TRP A 122 7.66 23.51 -10.86
CA TRP A 122 6.55 23.11 -11.71
C TRP A 122 6.96 22.55 -13.08
N GLU A 123 8.16 22.86 -13.56
CA GLU A 123 8.65 22.36 -14.85
C GLU A 123 9.27 20.95 -14.74
N THR A 124 9.66 20.52 -13.54
CA THR A 124 10.26 19.20 -13.25
C THR A 124 9.43 18.36 -12.27
N TYR A 125 8.10 18.34 -12.42
CA TYR A 125 7.20 17.47 -11.61
C TYR A 125 7.49 15.97 -11.74
N GLY A 126 8.32 15.56 -12.71
CA GLY A 126 8.69 14.17 -12.91
C GLY A 126 9.83 13.65 -12.05
N ASP A 127 10.52 14.49 -11.25
CA ASP A 127 11.85 14.12 -10.72
C ASP A 127 12.14 14.64 -9.28
N THR A 128 11.11 14.85 -8.47
CA THR A 128 11.31 15.39 -7.10
C THR A 128 11.36 14.30 -6.05
N SER A 129 12.47 14.23 -5.31
CA SER A 129 12.65 13.33 -4.17
C SER A 129 11.70 13.64 -3.00
N LEU A 130 11.43 12.64 -2.15
CA LEU A 130 10.63 12.75 -0.92
C LEU A 130 11.04 13.95 -0.03
N ALA A 131 12.34 14.24 0.03
CA ALA A 131 12.90 15.36 0.79
C ALA A 131 12.37 16.73 0.35
N THR A 132 12.04 16.89 -0.95
CA THR A 132 11.42 18.12 -1.49
C THR A 132 10.10 18.45 -0.80
N TRP A 133 9.38 17.41 -0.37
CA TRP A 133 8.10 17.51 0.30
C TRP A 133 8.22 17.50 1.82
N GLY A 134 9.45 17.55 2.34
CA GLY A 134 9.76 17.38 3.76
C GLY A 134 9.50 15.97 4.27
N MET A 135 9.34 14.99 3.39
CA MET A 135 9.23 13.60 3.83
C MET A 135 10.64 13.07 4.15
N PRO A 136 10.81 12.34 5.28
CA PRO A 136 12.05 11.65 5.53
C PRO A 136 12.24 10.52 4.50
N PRO A 137 13.47 9.98 4.37
CA PRO A 137 13.70 8.74 3.66
C PRO A 137 12.76 7.64 4.16
N ILE A 138 12.35 6.75 3.26
CA ILE A 138 11.37 5.70 3.58
C ILE A 138 11.90 4.73 4.65
N GLU A 139 13.22 4.55 4.71
CA GLU A 139 13.94 3.76 5.70
C GLU A 139 13.62 4.25 7.10
N LYS A 140 13.60 5.58 7.31
CA LYS A 140 13.27 6.16 8.62
C LYS A 140 11.84 5.84 9.03
N LEU A 141 10.89 5.88 8.09
CA LEU A 141 9.50 5.48 8.35
C LEU A 141 9.41 3.98 8.66
N ALA A 142 10.15 3.16 7.92
CA ALA A 142 10.20 1.73 8.13
C ALA A 142 10.80 1.39 9.50
N ASP A 143 11.89 2.01 9.90
CA ASP A 143 12.58 1.79 11.18
C ASP A 143 11.69 2.18 12.36
N ALA A 144 11.00 3.32 12.26
CA ALA A 144 10.10 3.78 13.32
C ALA A 144 8.92 2.83 13.55
N LEU A 145 8.38 2.25 12.48
CA LEU A 145 7.16 1.42 12.53
C LEU A 145 7.45 -0.09 12.61
N GLU A 146 8.65 -0.54 12.26
CA GLU A 146 9.03 -1.96 12.24
C GLU A 146 8.77 -2.68 13.56
N PRO A 147 9.11 -2.14 14.75
CA PRO A 147 8.81 -2.82 16.01
C PRO A 147 7.32 -3.09 16.21
N LEU A 148 6.46 -2.17 15.77
CA LEU A 148 5.01 -2.35 15.83
C LEU A 148 4.56 -3.43 14.83
N PHE A 149 5.03 -3.37 13.58
CA PHE A 149 4.68 -4.39 12.58
C PHE A 149 5.21 -5.79 12.92
N LEU A 150 6.34 -5.91 13.62
CA LEU A 150 6.82 -7.19 14.14
C LEU A 150 5.94 -7.70 15.30
N GLU A 151 5.57 -6.83 16.25
CA GLU A 151 4.60 -7.17 17.31
C GLU A 151 3.28 -7.67 16.69
N PHE A 152 2.88 -7.06 15.58
CA PHE A 152 1.70 -7.45 14.80
C PHE A 152 1.86 -8.83 14.15
N GLN A 153 2.96 -9.06 13.44
CA GLN A 153 3.24 -10.33 12.77
C GLN A 153 3.35 -11.48 13.78
N GLU A 154 3.97 -11.27 14.94
CA GLU A 154 4.01 -12.28 15.99
C GLU A 154 2.61 -12.64 16.50
N LYS A 155 1.73 -11.66 16.68
CA LYS A 155 0.34 -11.91 17.07
C LYS A 155 -0.43 -12.64 15.98
N TYR A 156 -0.22 -12.29 14.71
CA TYR A 156 -0.78 -13.00 13.57
C TYR A 156 -0.34 -14.47 13.54
N LEU A 157 0.97 -14.73 13.63
CA LEU A 157 1.52 -16.09 13.61
C LEU A 157 1.02 -16.95 14.79
N ARG A 158 0.75 -16.33 15.94
CA ARG A 158 0.13 -16.99 17.10
C ARG A 158 -1.37 -17.13 16.98
N SER A 159 -2.01 -16.31 16.15
CA SER A 159 -3.44 -16.40 15.87
C SER A 159 -3.69 -17.61 14.98
N GLN A 160 -4.54 -18.54 15.45
CA GLN A 160 -5.05 -19.60 14.59
C GLN A 160 -6.12 -19.08 13.61
N ASP A 161 -6.45 -17.79 13.69
CA ASP A 161 -7.45 -17.18 12.83
C ASP A 161 -6.84 -16.71 11.50
N ARG A 162 -7.07 -17.51 10.47
CA ARG A 162 -6.74 -17.22 9.06
C ARG A 162 -7.33 -15.91 8.53
N TYR A 163 -8.28 -15.31 9.24
CA TYR A 163 -8.98 -14.09 8.82
C TYR A 163 -8.43 -12.80 9.42
N PHE A 164 -7.45 -12.91 10.32
CA PHE A 164 -6.85 -11.78 11.01
C PHE A 164 -6.27 -10.72 10.06
N LEU A 165 -5.57 -11.16 9.00
CA LEU A 165 -4.94 -10.27 8.03
C LEU A 165 -5.97 -9.43 7.25
N ASN A 166 -7.10 -10.03 6.86
CA ASN A 166 -8.17 -9.30 6.17
C ASN A 166 -8.89 -8.31 7.10
N PHE A 167 -9.09 -8.68 8.37
CA PHE A 167 -9.64 -7.75 9.36
C PHE A 167 -8.74 -6.52 9.50
N ILE A 168 -7.44 -6.73 9.64
CA ILE A 168 -6.50 -5.65 9.90
C ILE A 168 -6.29 -4.76 8.69
N THR A 169 -6.07 -5.32 7.49
CA THR A 169 -6.00 -4.53 6.26
C THR A 169 -7.28 -3.71 6.06
N THR A 170 -8.46 -4.27 6.32
CA THR A 170 -9.73 -3.54 6.24
C THR A 170 -9.85 -2.45 7.31
N GLN A 171 -9.41 -2.72 8.54
CA GLN A 171 -9.40 -1.76 9.64
C GLN A 171 -8.46 -0.59 9.35
N ILE A 172 -7.23 -0.85 8.92
CA ILE A 172 -6.24 0.19 8.57
C ILE A 172 -6.78 1.07 7.42
N ASN A 173 -7.38 0.47 6.40
CA ASN A 173 -8.01 1.23 5.32
C ASN A 173 -9.14 2.13 5.81
N SER A 174 -9.97 1.61 6.72
CA SER A 174 -11.07 2.36 7.34
C SER A 174 -10.55 3.48 8.25
N SER A 175 -9.50 3.22 9.02
CA SER A 175 -8.82 4.23 9.84
C SER A 175 -8.22 5.34 8.98
N ASN A 176 -7.53 4.99 7.90
CA ASN A 176 -6.99 5.93 6.93
C ASN A 176 -8.09 6.86 6.38
N ALA A 177 -9.24 6.30 5.97
CA ALA A 177 -10.38 7.09 5.49
C ALA A 177 -10.90 8.06 6.56
N LEU A 178 -11.16 7.57 7.77
CA LEU A 178 -11.68 8.36 8.89
C LEU A 178 -10.73 9.46 9.36
N LEU A 179 -9.41 9.23 9.32
CA LEU A 179 -8.40 10.23 9.64
C LEU A 179 -8.33 11.31 8.55
N ARG A 180 -8.36 10.93 7.26
CA ARG A 180 -8.34 11.88 6.14
C ARG A 180 -9.53 12.83 6.15
N GLU A 181 -10.71 12.37 6.58
CA GLU A 181 -11.91 13.22 6.73
C GLU A 181 -11.65 14.43 7.63
N GLN A 182 -10.73 14.32 8.59
CA GLN A 182 -10.40 15.39 9.52
C GLN A 182 -9.48 16.44 8.87
N LEU A 183 -8.79 16.10 7.78
CA LEU A 183 -7.74 16.93 7.18
C LEU A 183 -8.27 17.86 6.08
N THR A 184 -7.64 19.03 5.93
CA THR A 184 -7.85 19.93 4.78
C THR A 184 -7.26 19.33 3.50
N PRO A 185 -7.61 19.81 2.30
CA PRO A 185 -7.06 19.27 1.05
C PRO A 185 -5.52 19.27 0.99
N VAL A 186 -4.87 20.35 1.43
CA VAL A 186 -3.40 20.45 1.46
C VAL A 186 -2.77 19.53 2.52
N GLU A 187 -3.40 19.42 3.70
CA GLU A 187 -2.97 18.47 4.74
C GLU A 187 -3.08 17.02 4.23
N ARG A 188 -4.18 16.68 3.53
CA ARG A 188 -4.38 15.35 2.92
C ARG A 188 -3.28 15.02 1.94
N VAL A 189 -2.93 15.94 1.03
CA VAL A 189 -1.86 15.73 0.05
C VAL A 189 -0.54 15.37 0.74
N LEU A 190 -0.19 16.09 1.80
CA LEU A 190 1.07 15.86 2.53
C LEU A 190 1.04 14.62 3.43
N MET A 191 -0.13 14.27 3.98
CA MET A 191 -0.29 13.13 4.89
C MET A 191 -0.55 11.81 4.14
N ASN A 192 -1.13 11.85 2.94
CA ASN A 192 -1.50 10.67 2.16
C ASN A 192 -0.32 9.71 1.91
N PRO A 193 0.89 10.17 1.58
CA PRO A 193 2.07 9.30 1.50
C PRO A 193 2.34 8.45 2.74
N TYR A 194 2.20 9.05 3.92
CA TYR A 194 2.42 8.39 5.22
C TYR A 194 1.33 7.36 5.50
N LEU A 195 0.06 7.71 5.23
CA LEU A 195 -1.07 6.79 5.37
C LEU A 195 -0.98 5.62 4.38
N LYS A 196 -0.55 5.90 3.14
CA LYS A 196 -0.30 4.90 2.10
C LYS A 196 0.83 3.96 2.52
N PHE A 197 1.91 4.47 3.09
CA PHE A 197 2.98 3.65 3.65
C PHE A 197 2.47 2.65 4.67
N VAL A 198 1.68 3.09 5.66
CA VAL A 198 1.09 2.19 6.66
C VAL A 198 0.19 1.13 6.02
N GLU A 199 -0.66 1.52 5.08
CA GLU A 199 -1.54 0.58 4.37
C GLU A 199 -0.75 -0.48 3.60
N GLU A 200 0.28 -0.06 2.86
CA GLU A 200 1.13 -0.96 2.08
C GLU A 200 1.98 -1.87 2.96
N GLN A 201 2.50 -1.41 4.10
CA GLN A 201 3.25 -2.28 5.03
C GLN A 201 2.40 -3.42 5.63
N VAL A 202 1.08 -3.24 5.69
CA VAL A 202 0.15 -4.24 6.23
C VAL A 202 -0.41 -5.14 5.12
N ALA A 203 -0.61 -4.60 3.92
CA ALA A 203 -1.21 -5.32 2.81
C ALA A 203 -0.19 -6.08 1.94
N LEU A 204 1.03 -5.56 1.80
CA LEU A 204 2.02 -6.08 0.86
C LEU A 204 3.15 -6.81 1.60
N PRO A 205 3.68 -7.92 1.05
CA PRO A 205 4.82 -8.63 1.63
C PRO A 205 6.16 -7.92 1.33
N TRP A 206 6.19 -6.58 1.35
CA TRP A 206 7.31 -5.78 0.84
C TRP A 206 8.65 -6.12 1.52
N GLN A 207 8.65 -6.26 2.85
CA GLN A 207 9.87 -6.61 3.58
C GLN A 207 10.41 -7.99 3.17
N ARG A 208 9.52 -8.94 2.82
CA ARG A 208 9.92 -10.26 2.33
C ARG A 208 10.43 -10.19 0.89
N VAL A 209 9.86 -9.33 0.06
CA VAL A 209 10.39 -9.04 -1.28
C VAL A 209 11.81 -8.51 -1.17
N CYS A 210 12.07 -7.55 -0.27
CA CYS A 210 13.43 -7.05 0.00
C CYS A 210 14.36 -8.17 0.52
N ALA A 211 13.91 -8.98 1.49
CA ALA A 211 14.70 -10.09 2.02
C ALA A 211 14.99 -11.19 0.98
N ALA A 212 14.06 -11.42 0.06
CA ALA A 212 14.24 -12.34 -1.06
C ALA A 212 15.24 -11.76 -2.08
N ALA A 213 15.11 -10.48 -2.42
CA ALA A 213 16.02 -9.76 -3.32
C ALA A 213 17.45 -9.72 -2.78
N ALA A 214 17.63 -9.61 -1.46
CA ALA A 214 18.95 -9.68 -0.81
C ALA A 214 19.73 -10.98 -1.10
N LYS A 215 19.04 -12.07 -1.49
CA LYS A 215 19.65 -13.36 -1.84
C LYS A 215 20.19 -13.39 -3.27
N HIS A 216 19.96 -12.34 -4.06
CA HIS A 216 20.37 -12.28 -5.47
C HIS A 216 21.51 -11.29 -5.67
N SER A 217 22.41 -11.62 -6.61
CA SER A 217 23.33 -10.63 -7.16
C SER A 217 22.53 -9.56 -7.91
N PRO A 218 22.90 -8.27 -7.81
CA PRO A 218 22.25 -7.22 -8.58
C PRO A 218 22.34 -7.40 -10.11
N ASP A 219 23.30 -8.19 -10.59
CA ASP A 219 23.45 -8.52 -12.01
C ASP A 219 22.75 -9.84 -12.39
N SER A 220 22.03 -10.47 -11.45
CA SER A 220 21.30 -11.69 -11.76
C SER A 220 20.10 -11.41 -12.67
N PRO A 221 19.80 -12.27 -13.66
CA PRO A 221 18.68 -12.04 -14.58
C PRO A 221 17.33 -11.89 -13.88
N ILE A 222 17.11 -12.62 -12.77
CA ILE A 222 15.88 -12.55 -11.98
C ILE A 222 15.75 -11.19 -11.30
N PHE A 223 16.82 -10.73 -10.63
CA PHE A 223 16.78 -9.44 -9.96
C PHE A 223 16.61 -8.29 -10.97
N MET A 224 17.37 -8.29 -12.06
CA MET A 224 17.26 -7.25 -13.10
C MET A 224 15.84 -7.19 -13.70
N MET A 225 15.21 -8.35 -13.94
CA MET A 225 13.82 -8.39 -14.40
C MET A 225 12.87 -7.75 -13.39
N VAL A 226 12.98 -8.11 -12.10
CA VAL A 226 12.16 -7.50 -11.05
C VAL A 226 12.42 -6.00 -10.99
N GLU A 227 13.68 -5.57 -10.90
CA GLU A 227 14.10 -4.17 -10.83
C GLU A 227 13.52 -3.34 -11.98
N GLN A 228 13.53 -3.85 -13.21
CA GLN A 228 13.00 -3.14 -14.38
C GLN A 228 11.48 -3.00 -14.39
N ASN A 229 10.75 -3.95 -13.78
CA ASN A 229 9.29 -3.97 -13.81
C ASN A 229 8.64 -3.31 -12.58
N MET A 230 9.38 -3.18 -11.48
CA MET A 230 8.88 -2.53 -10.26
C MET A 230 8.38 -1.08 -10.47
N PRO A 231 9.01 -0.22 -11.29
CA PRO A 231 8.53 1.14 -11.53
C PRO A 231 7.13 1.21 -12.16
N ILE A 232 6.73 0.22 -12.95
CA ILE A 232 5.48 0.22 -13.73
C ILE A 232 4.31 -0.52 -13.06
N VAL A 233 4.51 -1.05 -11.84
CA VAL A 233 3.49 -1.81 -11.09
C VAL A 233 2.16 -1.07 -10.97
N SER A 234 2.19 0.22 -10.59
CA SER A 234 0.98 1.05 -10.44
C SER A 234 0.25 1.30 -11.76
N GLU A 235 1.01 1.43 -12.85
CA GLU A 235 0.47 1.66 -14.19
C GLU A 235 -0.28 0.42 -14.68
N ILE A 236 0.36 -0.76 -14.55
CA ILE A 236 -0.24 -2.06 -14.84
C ILE A 236 -1.54 -2.24 -14.05
N SER A 237 -1.53 -2.01 -12.73
CA SER A 237 -2.73 -2.11 -11.89
C SER A 237 -3.85 -1.18 -12.36
N THR A 238 -3.50 0.04 -12.77
CA THR A 238 -4.46 1.04 -13.24
C THR A 238 -5.11 0.61 -14.56
N GLU A 239 -4.31 0.13 -15.52
CA GLU A 239 -4.82 -0.35 -16.81
C GLU A 239 -5.73 -1.57 -16.63
N VAL A 240 -5.30 -2.56 -15.85
CA VAL A 240 -6.09 -3.77 -15.56
C VAL A 240 -7.40 -3.41 -14.87
N TYR A 241 -7.38 -2.49 -13.92
CA TYR A 241 -8.59 -2.00 -13.26
C TYR A 241 -9.59 -1.38 -14.24
N TYR A 242 -9.14 -0.57 -15.20
CA TYR A 242 -10.04 0.02 -16.20
C TYR A 242 -10.59 -1.04 -17.15
N GLN A 243 -9.77 -2.01 -17.59
CA GLN A 243 -10.25 -3.14 -18.38
C GLN A 243 -11.33 -3.94 -17.62
N LEU A 244 -11.18 -4.15 -16.31
CA LEU A 244 -12.21 -4.79 -15.48
C LEU A 244 -13.50 -3.97 -15.43
N CYS A 245 -13.41 -2.65 -15.33
CA CYS A 245 -14.59 -1.78 -15.36
C CYS A 245 -15.34 -1.90 -16.70
N GLU A 246 -14.62 -2.04 -17.81
CA GLU A 246 -15.21 -2.23 -19.14
C GLU A 246 -15.84 -3.62 -19.32
N LEU A 247 -15.20 -4.67 -18.79
CA LEU A 247 -15.70 -6.05 -18.86
C LEU A 247 -16.90 -6.29 -17.93
N PHE A 248 -16.97 -5.56 -16.81
CA PHE A 248 -17.99 -5.72 -15.79
C PHE A 248 -18.70 -4.40 -15.44
N PRO A 249 -19.33 -3.70 -16.42
CA PRO A 249 -19.82 -2.33 -16.23
C PRO A 249 -20.99 -2.24 -15.24
N ASN A 250 -21.72 -3.35 -15.04
CA ASN A 250 -22.87 -3.45 -14.15
C ASN A 250 -22.56 -4.17 -12.82
N TYR A 251 -21.29 -4.53 -12.58
CA TYR A 251 -20.93 -5.24 -11.38
C TYR A 251 -21.00 -4.33 -10.14
N SER A 252 -21.61 -4.86 -9.08
CA SER A 252 -21.65 -4.25 -7.77
C SER A 252 -21.38 -5.33 -6.74
N SER A 253 -20.47 -5.03 -5.82
CA SER A 253 -20.28 -5.78 -4.58
C SER A 253 -21.18 -5.20 -3.49
N ARG A 254 -21.12 -5.76 -2.28
CA ARG A 254 -21.78 -5.19 -1.11
C ARG A 254 -21.27 -3.79 -0.74
N ARG A 255 -20.03 -3.44 -1.14
CA ARG A 255 -19.45 -2.09 -0.96
C ARG A 255 -19.85 -1.11 -2.06
N GLY A 256 -20.59 -1.55 -3.08
CA GLY A 256 -21.02 -0.74 -4.22
C GLY A 256 -20.39 -1.16 -5.55
N ARG A 257 -20.47 -0.25 -6.53
CA ARG A 257 -20.00 -0.43 -7.92
C ARG A 257 -18.48 -0.29 -8.05
N LEU A 258 -17.88 -0.91 -9.06
CA LEU A 258 -16.43 -0.82 -9.32
C LEU A 258 -15.94 0.62 -9.38
N ASN A 259 -16.69 1.50 -10.04
CA ASN A 259 -16.33 2.91 -10.20
C ASN A 259 -16.45 3.76 -8.92
N HIS A 260 -16.87 3.18 -7.79
CA HIS A 260 -16.87 3.88 -6.51
C HIS A 260 -15.42 4.14 -6.04
N PRO A 261 -15.06 5.35 -5.58
CA PRO A 261 -13.68 5.70 -5.23
C PRO A 261 -13.02 4.75 -4.23
N GLU A 262 -13.75 4.30 -3.21
CA GLU A 262 -13.23 3.35 -2.21
C GLU A 262 -13.01 1.96 -2.78
N ILE A 263 -13.86 1.53 -3.72
CA ILE A 263 -13.69 0.23 -4.40
C ILE A 263 -12.49 0.30 -5.32
N LYS A 264 -12.38 1.36 -6.13
CA LYS A 264 -11.20 1.63 -6.96
C LYS A 264 -9.91 1.57 -6.15
N HIS A 265 -9.85 2.26 -5.01
CA HIS A 265 -8.69 2.24 -4.13
C HIS A 265 -8.34 0.83 -3.66
N SER A 266 -9.33 0.07 -3.15
CA SER A 266 -9.10 -1.31 -2.72
C SER A 266 -8.69 -2.24 -3.85
N SER A 267 -9.28 -2.10 -5.04
CA SER A 267 -8.96 -2.93 -6.20
C SER A 267 -7.55 -2.68 -6.70
N LEU A 268 -7.11 -1.42 -6.78
CA LEU A 268 -5.74 -1.08 -7.17
C LEU A 268 -4.71 -1.64 -6.18
N ARG A 269 -4.98 -1.52 -4.87
CA ARG A 269 -4.14 -2.10 -3.82
C ARG A 269 -4.05 -3.62 -3.96
N ASP A 270 -5.17 -4.31 -4.22
CA ASP A 270 -5.21 -5.76 -4.35
C ASP A 270 -4.45 -6.24 -5.61
N LEU A 271 -4.50 -5.47 -6.70
CA LEU A 271 -3.68 -5.72 -7.90
C LEU A 271 -2.18 -5.50 -7.62
N ASP A 272 -1.80 -4.43 -6.90
CA ASP A 272 -0.42 -4.20 -6.47
C ASP A 272 0.07 -5.33 -5.54
N MET A 273 -0.80 -5.87 -4.69
CA MET A 273 -0.53 -7.03 -3.83
C MET A 273 -0.25 -8.29 -4.63
N LEU A 274 -1.06 -8.60 -5.65
CA LEU A 274 -0.82 -9.74 -6.54
C LEU A 274 0.54 -9.63 -7.23
N GLN A 275 0.91 -8.43 -7.69
CA GLN A 275 2.23 -8.18 -8.29
C GLN A 275 3.37 -8.39 -7.29
N ALA A 276 3.24 -7.87 -6.06
CA ALA A 276 4.24 -8.08 -5.02
C ALA A 276 4.44 -9.57 -4.68
N TYR A 277 3.35 -10.35 -4.62
CA TYR A 277 3.43 -11.80 -4.43
C TYR A 277 4.06 -12.52 -5.64
N LEU A 278 3.77 -12.10 -6.88
CA LEU A 278 4.44 -12.65 -8.06
C LEU A 278 5.96 -12.43 -8.00
N TRP A 279 6.40 -11.23 -7.65
CA TRP A 279 7.83 -10.92 -7.51
C TRP A 279 8.48 -11.69 -6.36
N LEU A 280 7.79 -11.84 -5.22
CA LEU A 280 8.24 -12.68 -4.12
C LEU A 280 8.43 -14.13 -4.58
N CYS A 281 7.44 -14.71 -5.27
CA CYS A 281 7.49 -16.08 -5.77
C CYS A 281 8.67 -16.29 -6.73
N THR A 282 8.90 -15.31 -7.60
CA THR A 282 10.00 -15.32 -8.57
C THR A 282 11.36 -15.25 -7.86
N LEU A 283 11.52 -14.35 -6.90
CA LEU A 283 12.77 -14.16 -6.16
C LEU A 283 13.07 -15.37 -5.25
N GLU A 284 12.07 -15.94 -4.59
CA GLU A 284 12.25 -17.12 -3.72
C GLU A 284 12.23 -18.45 -4.48
N LYS A 285 11.86 -18.41 -5.76
CA LYS A 285 11.64 -19.57 -6.62
C LYS A 285 10.64 -20.57 -6.04
N SER A 286 9.58 -20.09 -5.40
CA SER A 286 8.54 -20.90 -4.78
C SER A 286 7.16 -20.27 -4.94
N LEU A 287 6.12 -21.10 -5.04
CA LEU A 287 4.71 -20.70 -5.05
C LEU A 287 4.01 -20.91 -3.71
N ASP A 288 4.70 -21.41 -2.68
CA ASP A 288 4.10 -21.86 -1.42
C ASP A 288 3.24 -20.77 -0.75
N PHE A 289 3.62 -19.50 -0.90
CA PHE A 289 2.96 -18.36 -0.27
C PHE A 289 1.65 -17.96 -0.96
N VAL A 290 1.45 -18.38 -2.20
CA VAL A 290 0.22 -18.09 -2.94
C VAL A 290 -0.95 -18.81 -2.26
N GLU A 291 -0.81 -20.11 -2.00
CA GLU A 291 -1.85 -20.89 -1.36
C GLU A 291 -1.96 -20.61 0.14
N GLN A 292 -0.83 -20.48 0.83
CA GLN A 292 -0.79 -20.33 2.28
C GLN A 292 -1.32 -18.97 2.76
N GLU A 293 -1.04 -17.90 2.00
CA GLU A 293 -1.33 -16.53 2.43
C GLU A 293 -2.29 -15.82 1.48
N LEU A 294 -1.93 -15.73 0.20
CA LEU A 294 -2.64 -14.88 -0.76
C LEU A 294 -4.09 -15.35 -0.98
N LEU A 295 -4.30 -16.65 -1.23
CA LEU A 295 -5.66 -17.20 -1.39
C LEU A 295 -6.50 -17.03 -0.13
N SER A 296 -5.90 -17.13 1.06
CA SER A 296 -6.61 -16.92 2.34
C SER A 296 -7.21 -15.52 2.44
N ILE A 297 -6.51 -14.50 1.92
CA ILE A 297 -7.01 -13.12 1.85
C ILE A 297 -8.21 -13.02 0.90
N TYR A 298 -8.10 -13.58 -0.30
CA TYR A 298 -9.15 -13.50 -1.34
C TYR A 298 -10.40 -14.34 -1.02
N MET A 299 -10.25 -15.52 -0.41
CA MET A 299 -11.37 -16.39 -0.01
C MET A 299 -12.35 -15.71 0.96
N MET A 300 -11.88 -14.72 1.72
CA MET A 300 -12.72 -13.99 2.66
C MET A 300 -13.43 -12.79 2.02
N GLY A 301 -12.74 -12.10 1.11
CA GLY A 301 -13.35 -11.02 0.33
C GLY A 301 -14.55 -11.52 -0.47
N SER A 302 -14.45 -12.72 -1.06
CA SER A 302 -15.51 -13.26 -1.92
C SER A 302 -16.83 -13.54 -1.19
N GLY A 303 -16.80 -14.04 0.05
CA GLY A 303 -18.03 -14.29 0.81
C GLY A 303 -18.52 -13.11 1.67
N SER A 304 -17.65 -12.27 2.26
CA SER A 304 -18.12 -11.15 3.13
C SER A 304 -18.54 -9.92 2.33
N LEU A 305 -17.83 -9.65 1.24
CA LEU A 305 -18.04 -8.46 0.41
C LEU A 305 -18.89 -8.78 -0.82
N GLU A 306 -19.36 -10.03 -0.94
CA GLU A 306 -20.04 -10.56 -2.12
C GLU A 306 -19.21 -10.32 -3.38
N ILE A 307 -17.88 -10.45 -3.26
CA ILE A 307 -17.00 -10.33 -4.42
C ILE A 307 -17.04 -11.63 -5.20
N SER A 308 -17.56 -11.57 -6.43
CA SER A 308 -17.65 -12.78 -7.26
C SER A 308 -16.25 -13.32 -7.59
N TRP A 309 -16.03 -14.62 -7.39
CA TRP A 309 -14.82 -15.28 -7.89
C TRP A 309 -14.59 -15.03 -9.38
N ARG A 310 -15.67 -14.88 -10.17
CA ARG A 310 -15.57 -14.53 -11.58
C ARG A 310 -14.79 -13.25 -11.83
N ILE A 311 -15.01 -12.19 -11.05
CA ILE A 311 -14.29 -10.93 -11.24
C ILE A 311 -12.86 -11.04 -10.70
N THR A 312 -12.65 -11.72 -9.58
CA THR A 312 -11.32 -11.89 -8.98
C THR A 312 -10.41 -12.73 -9.86
N THR A 313 -10.89 -13.88 -10.35
CA THR A 313 -10.14 -14.73 -11.29
C THR A 313 -9.84 -13.97 -12.57
N LYS A 314 -10.81 -13.21 -13.11
CA LYS A 314 -10.57 -12.43 -14.32
C LYS A 314 -9.57 -11.29 -14.10
N ALA A 315 -9.59 -10.64 -12.94
CA ALA A 315 -8.61 -9.63 -12.56
C ALA A 315 -7.19 -10.21 -12.53
N ASN A 316 -7.03 -11.39 -11.93
CA ASN A 316 -5.76 -12.08 -11.88
C ASN A 316 -5.26 -12.50 -13.27
N GLU A 317 -6.11 -13.08 -14.12
CA GLU A 317 -5.75 -13.41 -15.51
C GLU A 317 -5.26 -12.18 -16.29
N LEU A 318 -6.06 -11.10 -16.30
CA LEU A 318 -5.70 -9.87 -17.00
C LEU A 318 -4.41 -9.25 -16.47
N LEU A 319 -4.21 -9.30 -15.16
CA LEU A 319 -2.99 -8.82 -14.53
C LEU A 319 -1.77 -9.61 -15.00
N MET A 320 -1.85 -10.94 -14.96
CA MET A 320 -0.74 -11.80 -15.36
C MET A 320 -0.42 -11.67 -16.86
N ASP A 321 -1.45 -11.63 -17.71
CA ASP A 321 -1.29 -11.38 -19.14
C ASP A 321 -0.61 -10.03 -19.39
N LYS A 322 -1.07 -8.98 -18.72
CA LYS A 322 -0.53 -7.63 -18.87
C LYS A 322 0.93 -7.53 -18.42
N ILE A 323 1.31 -8.19 -17.33
CA ILE A 323 2.70 -8.25 -16.88
C ILE A 323 3.56 -8.93 -17.94
N LEU A 324 3.12 -10.09 -18.46
CA LEU A 324 3.87 -10.78 -19.52
C LEU A 324 4.02 -9.90 -20.76
N GLU A 325 3.01 -9.12 -21.15
CA GLU A 325 3.11 -8.19 -22.30
C GLU A 325 4.24 -7.16 -22.16
N GLN A 326 4.60 -6.75 -20.93
CA GLN A 326 5.68 -5.79 -20.67
C GLN A 326 7.08 -6.40 -20.74
N LEU A 327 7.19 -7.74 -20.77
CA LEU A 327 8.46 -8.44 -20.68
C LEU A 327 9.08 -8.77 -22.03
N GLU A 328 10.41 -8.71 -22.08
CA GLU A 328 11.17 -9.27 -23.18
C GLU A 328 11.06 -10.80 -23.23
N PHE A 329 11.29 -11.40 -24.40
CA PHE A 329 11.15 -12.85 -24.61
C PHE A 329 11.94 -13.69 -23.59
N HIS A 330 13.16 -13.26 -23.25
CA HIS A 330 14.01 -13.97 -22.31
C HIS A 330 13.57 -13.82 -20.85
N GLN A 331 12.82 -12.76 -20.52
CA GLN A 331 12.25 -12.52 -19.20
C GLN A 331 10.96 -13.31 -19.02
N LYS A 332 10.15 -13.43 -20.08
CA LYS A 332 8.92 -14.24 -20.09
C LYS A 332 9.18 -15.67 -19.64
N SER A 333 10.21 -16.32 -20.18
CA SER A 333 10.53 -17.70 -19.82
C SER A 333 10.95 -17.88 -18.35
N LEU A 334 11.50 -16.84 -17.72
CA LEU A 334 11.82 -16.84 -16.28
C LEU A 334 10.57 -16.69 -15.41
N LEU A 335 9.57 -15.93 -15.88
CA LEU A 335 8.39 -15.58 -15.10
C LEU A 335 7.20 -16.54 -15.33
N GLU A 336 7.10 -17.14 -16.52
CA GLU A 336 6.00 -18.01 -16.96
C GLU A 336 5.58 -19.07 -15.93
N PRO A 337 6.50 -19.82 -15.27
CA PRO A 337 6.10 -20.81 -14.27
C PRO A 337 5.34 -20.19 -13.09
N TYR A 338 5.73 -18.99 -12.67
CA TYR A 338 5.11 -18.29 -11.54
C TYR A 338 3.79 -17.65 -11.93
N VAL A 339 3.70 -17.05 -13.13
CA VAL A 339 2.44 -16.55 -13.69
C VAL A 339 1.42 -17.67 -13.79
N LYS A 340 1.81 -18.82 -14.35
CA LYS A 340 0.93 -19.99 -14.46
C LYS A 340 0.44 -20.44 -13.10
N GLY A 341 1.34 -20.58 -12.12
CA GLY A 341 0.98 -20.92 -10.75
C GLY A 341 0.03 -19.91 -10.09
N MET A 342 0.25 -18.62 -10.31
CA MET A 342 -0.64 -17.55 -9.82
C MET A 342 -2.04 -17.64 -10.44
N ILE A 343 -2.17 -18.00 -11.72
CA ILE A 343 -3.47 -18.19 -12.38
C ILE A 343 -4.16 -19.45 -11.84
N GLU A 344 -3.45 -20.57 -11.79
CA GLU A 344 -3.98 -21.89 -11.39
C GLU A 344 -4.40 -21.94 -9.92
N ALA A 345 -3.80 -21.12 -9.05
CA ALA A 345 -4.17 -21.03 -7.65
C ALA A 345 -5.61 -20.51 -7.42
N PHE A 346 -6.15 -19.71 -8.34
CA PHE A 346 -7.50 -19.18 -8.21
C PHE A 346 -8.52 -20.21 -8.72
N PRO A 347 -9.69 -20.36 -8.06
CA PRO A 347 -10.70 -21.33 -8.48
C PRO A 347 -11.09 -21.15 -9.94
N SER A 348 -11.01 -22.26 -10.69
CA SER A 348 -11.60 -22.36 -12.03
C SER A 348 -13.11 -22.20 -11.91
N GLN A 349 -13.73 -21.46 -12.84
CA GLN A 349 -15.19 -21.19 -12.83
C GLN A 349 -16.04 -22.44 -12.86
#